data_AF-A0A7S2QNP7-F1
#
_entry.id   AF-A0A7S2QNP7-F1
#
_cell.length_a   1.000
_cell.length_b   1.000
_cell.length_c   1.000
_cell.angle_alpha   90.00
_cell.angle_beta   90.00
_cell.angle_gamma   90.00
#
_symmetry.space_group_name_H-M   'P 1'
#
loop_
_entity.id
_entity.type
_entity.pdbx_description
1 polymer ?
#
loop_
_entity_poly.entity_id
_entity_poly.type
_entity_poly.pdbx_seq_one_letter_code
_entity_poly.pdbx_strand_id
1 'polypeptide(L)'
;FGDFSHAESTYDSDALFRPVVDPSGIARNELGKVKDVDWFQESSSAGSTAAWQTFYPAVPSAPADPDLPWSSQDATWFDSSVDKYDRFGRAEAPTELSPRYYVDWEERQVNATLACDEPGCAANASLQVVDVATEQHRRCGLSVSVHATDFDDVLHEFVEFEVNGALLGRRCSPMASGCKLVDASQMQPCVKNFGIDHFLTTDGRLALTGRLSPRVDECPFEGKLLSAVVSVRCYVRKRIQANSPPAPPWPRWAPTHPSRWVGNATLGCSEP
;
A
#
# COMPACT_ATOMS: atom_id res chain seq x y z
N PHE A 1 40.84 -14.99 6.88
CA PHE A 1 39.88 -14.60 7.93
C PHE A 1 40.67 -14.52 9.22
N GLY A 2 40.93 -13.28 9.68
CA GLY A 2 41.73 -13.02 10.87
C GLY A 2 40.92 -13.33 12.12
N ASP A 3 41.57 -13.97 13.08
CA ASP A 3 41.04 -14.32 14.39
C ASP A 3 40.81 -13.04 15.20
N PHE A 4 39.62 -12.84 15.76
CA PHE A 4 39.38 -11.73 16.67
C PHE A 4 40.14 -12.02 17.96
N SER A 5 41.09 -11.16 18.33
CA SER A 5 41.85 -11.35 19.57
C SER A 5 40.90 -11.29 20.77
N HIS A 6 40.98 -12.27 21.67
CA HIS A 6 40.21 -12.40 22.92
C HIS A 6 40.19 -11.17 23.84
N ALA A 7 40.88 -10.08 23.50
CA ALA A 7 40.98 -8.85 24.29
C ALA A 7 39.95 -7.76 23.95
N GLU A 8 39.03 -7.99 23.01
CA GLU A 8 37.99 -7.01 22.65
C GLU A 8 36.62 -7.26 23.30
N SER A 9 36.50 -8.17 24.28
CA SER A 9 35.32 -8.23 25.14
C SER A 9 35.43 -7.15 26.23
N THR A 10 34.61 -6.11 26.16
CA THR A 10 34.47 -5.05 27.18
C THR A 10 33.93 -5.51 28.54
N TYR A 11 33.91 -6.83 28.81
CA TYR A 11 33.46 -7.40 30.06
C TYR A 11 34.59 -8.27 30.63
N ASP A 12 35.31 -7.76 31.63
CA ASP A 12 36.07 -8.58 32.56
C ASP A 12 35.28 -8.73 33.87
N SER A 13 35.44 -9.86 34.55
CA SER A 13 34.83 -10.13 35.85
C SER A 13 35.51 -9.39 37.01
N ASP A 14 36.50 -8.54 36.71
CA ASP A 14 37.42 -7.98 37.70
C ASP A 14 37.06 -6.53 38.08
N ALA A 15 35.91 -6.03 37.60
CA ALA A 15 35.27 -4.80 38.08
C ALA A 15 34.68 -4.97 39.51
N LEU A 16 35.49 -5.39 40.47
CA LEU A 16 35.18 -5.40 41.89
C LEU A 16 35.19 -3.95 42.42
N PHE A 17 33.97 -3.47 42.67
CA PHE A 17 33.56 -2.35 43.52
C PHE A 17 34.66 -1.74 44.40
N ARG A 18 35.12 -0.54 44.05
CA ARG A 18 35.68 0.41 45.02
C ARG A 18 34.56 1.33 45.50
N PRO A 19 34.22 1.37 46.80
CA PRO A 19 33.27 2.35 47.31
C PRO A 19 33.91 3.74 47.28
N VAL A 20 33.49 4.57 46.34
CA VAL A 20 33.72 6.02 46.40
C VAL A 20 32.67 6.61 47.32
N VAL A 21 33.10 7.05 48.51
CA VAL A 21 32.26 7.81 49.44
C VAL A 21 32.19 9.24 48.91
N ASP A 22 31.01 9.64 48.44
CA ASP A 22 30.71 11.02 48.04
C ASP A 22 30.27 11.82 49.29
N PRO A 23 30.91 12.95 49.63
CA PRO A 23 30.57 13.77 50.79
C PRO A 23 29.32 14.64 50.62
N SER A 24 28.59 14.56 49.49
CA SER A 24 27.49 15.49 49.17
C SER A 24 26.14 15.20 49.83
N GLY A 25 25.98 14.13 50.62
CA GLY A 25 24.78 13.94 51.46
C GLY A 25 23.45 13.76 50.69
N ILE A 26 23.50 13.40 49.41
CA ILE A 26 22.32 13.07 48.62
C ILE A 26 21.94 11.61 48.89
N ALA A 27 20.72 11.38 49.37
CA ALA A 27 20.19 10.05 49.61
C ALA A 27 20.15 9.24 48.30
N ARG A 28 21.09 8.30 48.15
CA ARG A 28 20.97 7.24 47.15
C ARG A 28 19.86 6.30 47.63
N ASN A 29 18.84 6.09 46.81
CA ASN A 29 17.89 5.00 46.99
C ASN A 29 18.70 3.72 47.27
N GLU A 30 18.32 2.98 48.31
CA GLU A 30 18.96 1.71 48.63
C GLU A 30 18.87 0.80 47.41
N LEU A 31 19.98 0.65 46.69
CA LEU A 31 20.26 -0.40 45.70
C LEU A 31 20.38 -1.77 46.40
N GLY A 32 19.57 -2.02 47.42
CA GLY A 32 19.59 -3.22 48.25
C GLY A 32 18.87 -4.40 47.62
N LYS A 33 18.22 -4.23 46.47
CA LYS A 33 17.63 -5.30 45.66
C LYS A 33 17.63 -4.93 44.18
N VAL A 34 18.82 -4.77 43.60
CA VAL A 34 18.94 -5.13 42.18
C VAL A 34 18.63 -6.62 42.17
N LYS A 35 17.41 -7.00 41.75
CA LYS A 35 17.21 -8.38 41.34
C LYS A 35 18.28 -8.60 40.27
N ASP A 36 19.13 -9.60 40.45
CA ASP A 36 19.76 -10.26 39.31
C ASP A 36 18.61 -10.70 38.42
N VAL A 37 18.26 -9.84 37.47
CA VAL A 37 17.46 -10.22 36.34
C VAL A 37 18.53 -10.61 35.35
N ASP A 38 18.66 -11.91 35.12
CA ASP A 38 19.40 -12.49 34.00
C ASP A 38 18.76 -11.95 32.71
N TRP A 39 19.03 -10.69 32.38
CA TRP A 39 18.37 -9.95 31.32
C TRP A 39 18.70 -10.53 29.95
N PHE A 40 19.83 -11.23 29.88
CA PHE A 40 20.07 -12.32 28.97
C PHE A 40 21.00 -13.34 29.63
N GLN A 41 21.07 -14.53 29.06
CA GLN A 41 22.13 -15.51 29.30
C GLN A 41 22.94 -15.64 28.02
N GLU A 42 24.23 -15.30 28.07
CA GLU A 42 25.15 -15.61 26.98
C GLU A 42 25.74 -17.00 27.21
N SER A 43 25.63 -17.88 26.23
CA SER A 43 26.35 -19.15 26.28
C SER A 43 27.84 -18.88 26.05
N SER A 44 28.70 -19.56 26.81
CA SER A 44 30.13 -19.57 26.54
C SER A 44 30.37 -20.02 25.10
N SER A 45 31.10 -19.23 24.30
CA SER A 45 31.42 -19.63 22.93
C SER A 45 32.13 -20.98 22.94
N ALA A 46 31.71 -21.91 22.08
CA ALA A 46 32.29 -23.26 21.98
C ALA A 46 33.66 -23.25 21.25
N GLY A 47 34.48 -22.22 21.47
CA GLY A 47 35.77 -21.98 20.82
C GLY A 47 35.74 -20.89 19.74
N SER A 48 36.88 -20.67 19.08
CA SER A 48 37.11 -19.59 18.10
C SER A 48 36.29 -19.71 16.80
N THR A 49 35.61 -20.83 16.58
CA THR A 49 34.77 -21.06 15.41
C THR A 49 33.27 -21.05 15.70
N ALA A 50 32.87 -20.85 16.97
CA ALA A 50 31.47 -20.85 17.38
C ALA A 50 30.97 -19.42 17.63
N ALA A 51 29.79 -19.09 17.11
CA ALA A 51 29.13 -17.83 17.39
C ALA A 51 28.50 -17.86 18.79
N TRP A 52 28.59 -16.73 19.51
CA TRP A 52 27.86 -16.51 20.75
C TRP A 52 26.36 -16.59 20.47
N GLN A 53 25.61 -17.23 21.38
CA GLN A 53 24.15 -17.17 21.36
C GLN A 53 23.68 -16.45 22.62
N THR A 54 23.01 -15.32 22.41
CA THR A 54 22.36 -14.56 23.49
C THR A 54 20.94 -15.10 23.66
N PHE A 55 20.66 -15.72 24.81
CA PHE A 55 19.34 -16.16 25.19
C PHE A 55 18.66 -15.08 26.01
N TYR A 56 17.61 -14.47 25.46
CA TYR A 56 16.75 -13.58 26.23
C TYR A 56 15.71 -14.43 26.96
N PRO A 57 15.53 -14.27 28.28
CA PRO A 57 14.47 -14.96 28.99
C PRO A 57 13.12 -14.58 28.36
N ALA A 58 12.19 -15.54 28.27
CA ALA A 58 10.84 -15.24 27.85
C ALA A 58 10.27 -14.16 28.79
N VAL A 59 9.97 -12.99 28.24
CA VAL A 59 9.34 -11.92 29.03
C VAL A 59 8.02 -12.51 29.51
N PRO A 60 7.80 -12.65 30.83
CA PRO A 60 6.53 -13.15 31.34
C PRO A 60 5.46 -12.27 30.72
N SER A 61 4.47 -12.88 30.05
CA SER A 61 3.37 -12.18 29.43
C SER A 61 2.65 -11.39 30.50
N ALA A 62 3.06 -10.13 30.67
CA ALA A 62 2.35 -9.21 31.50
C ALA A 62 0.91 -9.19 30.99
N PRO A 63 -0.10 -9.28 31.86
CA PRO A 63 -1.48 -9.11 31.43
C PRO A 63 -1.54 -7.82 30.64
N ALA A 64 -1.87 -7.92 29.35
CA ALA A 64 -1.89 -6.78 28.45
C ALA A 64 -2.84 -5.75 29.06
N ASP A 65 -2.28 -4.63 29.53
CA ASP A 65 -3.08 -3.48 29.91
C ASP A 65 -3.60 -2.86 28.60
N PRO A 66 -4.90 -3.00 28.31
CA PRO A 66 -5.47 -2.57 27.03
C PRO A 66 -5.41 -1.04 26.86
N ASP A 67 -5.14 -0.29 27.93
CA ASP A 67 -5.13 1.18 27.93
C ASP A 67 -3.72 1.78 27.76
N LEU A 68 -2.66 0.96 27.70
CA LEU A 68 -1.32 1.47 27.43
C LEU A 68 -1.02 1.52 25.92
N PRO A 69 -0.62 2.68 25.35
CA PRO A 69 -0.35 2.85 23.92
C PRO A 69 0.86 2.07 23.39
N TRP A 70 1.49 1.26 24.23
CA TRP A 70 2.65 0.42 23.93
C TRP A 70 2.43 -1.06 24.24
N SER A 71 1.17 -1.51 24.33
CA SER A 71 0.84 -2.95 24.38
C SER A 71 1.64 -3.71 23.33
N SER A 72 2.22 -4.87 23.67
CA SER A 72 3.14 -5.61 22.81
C SER A 72 2.60 -5.69 21.38
N GLN A 73 3.21 -4.90 20.48
CA GLN A 73 2.85 -4.99 19.08
C GLN A 73 3.35 -6.34 18.59
N ASP A 74 2.46 -7.08 17.90
CA ASP A 74 2.81 -8.33 17.25
C ASP A 74 4.06 -8.14 16.39
N ALA A 75 5.00 -9.09 16.40
CA ALA A 75 6.26 -9.01 15.66
C ALA A 75 6.06 -8.62 14.18
N THR A 76 4.89 -8.93 13.62
CA THR A 76 4.43 -8.51 12.29
C THR A 76 4.46 -6.98 12.06
N TRP A 77 4.38 -6.16 13.12
CA TRP A 77 4.50 -4.70 13.03
C TRP A 77 5.90 -4.26 12.57
N PHE A 78 6.95 -4.94 13.05
CA PHE A 78 8.33 -4.64 12.70
C PHE A 78 8.61 -5.06 11.28
N ASP A 79 8.19 -6.26 10.89
CA ASP A 79 8.38 -6.78 9.54
C ASP A 79 7.68 -5.90 8.49
N SER A 80 6.43 -5.50 8.75
CA SER A 80 5.68 -4.57 7.87
C SER A 80 6.23 -3.14 7.83
N SER A 81 7.06 -2.76 8.81
CA SER A 81 7.80 -1.49 8.84
C SER A 81 9.07 -1.56 8.00
N VAL A 82 9.83 -2.66 8.10
CA VAL A 82 11.09 -2.85 7.36
C VAL A 82 10.84 -3.13 5.88
N ASP A 83 9.72 -3.78 5.53
CA ASP A 83 9.31 -4.03 4.13
C ASP A 83 9.16 -2.74 3.29
N LYS A 84 9.08 -1.56 3.94
CA LYS A 84 9.00 -0.27 3.25
C LYS A 84 10.35 0.29 2.85
N TYR A 85 11.45 -0.38 3.19
CA TYR A 85 12.80 0.04 2.90
C TYR A 85 13.52 -0.96 2.00
N ASP A 86 14.25 -0.45 1.01
CA ASP A 86 15.12 -1.27 0.18
C ASP A 86 16.32 -1.81 0.98
N ARG A 87 17.10 -2.70 0.37
CA ARG A 87 18.33 -3.27 0.97
C ARG A 87 19.39 -2.23 1.38
N PHE A 88 19.22 -0.95 1.03
CA PHE A 88 20.10 0.16 1.41
C PHE A 88 19.49 1.07 2.48
N GLY A 89 18.35 0.68 3.08
CA GLY A 89 17.67 1.46 4.11
C GLY A 89 16.96 2.71 3.57
N ARG A 90 16.74 2.81 2.26
CA ARG A 90 15.96 3.92 1.66
C ARG A 90 14.52 3.49 1.50
N ALA A 91 13.57 4.41 1.58
CA ALA A 91 12.18 4.09 1.26
C ALA A 91 12.09 3.44 -0.13
N GLU A 92 11.42 2.29 -0.20
CA GLU A 92 11.22 1.58 -1.45
C GLU A 92 10.51 2.49 -2.45
N ALA A 93 11.01 2.56 -3.68
CA ALA A 93 10.38 3.33 -4.72
C ALA A 93 8.96 2.77 -4.96
N PRO A 94 7.93 3.62 -5.02
CA PRO A 94 6.58 3.12 -5.22
C PRO A 94 6.49 2.38 -6.55
N THR A 95 5.86 1.21 -6.53
CA THR A 95 5.60 0.44 -7.76
C THR A 95 4.47 1.08 -8.55
N GLU A 96 4.37 0.83 -9.86
CA GLU A 96 3.26 1.33 -10.69
C GLU A 96 1.87 0.88 -10.22
N LEU A 97 1.79 -0.13 -9.34
CA LEU A 97 0.54 -0.59 -8.73
C LEU A 97 0.14 0.24 -7.50
N SER A 98 1.10 0.96 -6.91
CA SER A 98 0.90 1.76 -5.71
C SER A 98 0.30 3.12 -6.07
N PRO A 99 -0.73 3.59 -5.34
CA PRO A 99 -1.22 4.97 -5.45
C PRO A 99 -0.10 6.01 -5.28
N ARG A 100 0.94 5.68 -4.50
CA ARG A 100 2.11 6.54 -4.28
C ARG A 100 2.94 6.79 -5.54
N TYR A 101 2.78 5.98 -6.58
CA TYR A 101 3.45 6.23 -7.87
C TYR A 101 2.80 7.41 -8.62
N TYR A 102 1.55 7.74 -8.29
CA TYR A 102 0.73 8.71 -9.01
C TYR A 102 0.55 10.03 -8.23
N VAL A 103 1.60 10.50 -7.54
CA VAL A 103 1.55 11.71 -6.70
C VAL A 103 1.17 12.99 -7.45
N ASP A 104 1.47 13.08 -8.74
CA ASP A 104 1.14 14.21 -9.62
C ASP A 104 -0.17 14.00 -10.42
N TRP A 105 -0.90 12.92 -10.15
CA TRP A 105 -2.15 12.60 -10.82
C TRP A 105 -3.34 12.84 -9.90
N GLU A 106 -4.46 13.20 -10.52
CA GLU A 106 -5.74 13.35 -9.86
C GLU A 106 -6.55 12.07 -10.05
N GLU A 107 -7.10 11.52 -8.97
CA GLU A 107 -8.05 10.41 -9.06
C GLU A 107 -9.42 10.96 -9.47
N ARG A 108 -9.93 10.51 -10.62
CA ARG A 108 -11.26 10.89 -11.13
C ARG A 108 -12.19 9.69 -11.11
N GLN A 109 -13.41 9.92 -10.63
CA GLN A 109 -14.50 8.96 -10.69
C GLN A 109 -15.67 9.50 -11.51
N VAL A 110 -16.19 8.69 -12.41
CA VAL A 110 -17.39 8.96 -13.21
C VAL A 110 -18.36 7.79 -13.11
N ASN A 111 -19.64 8.12 -12.96
CA ASN A 111 -20.70 7.14 -12.71
C ASN A 111 -21.76 7.20 -13.82
N ALA A 112 -22.35 6.05 -14.14
CA ALA A 112 -23.54 5.92 -14.99
C ALA A 112 -24.53 4.94 -14.38
N THR A 113 -25.79 5.07 -14.76
CA THR A 113 -26.86 4.15 -14.39
C THR A 113 -27.35 3.39 -15.62
N LEU A 114 -27.56 2.08 -15.48
CA LEU A 114 -28.20 1.23 -16.48
C LEU A 114 -29.53 0.75 -15.89
N ALA A 115 -30.64 1.05 -16.55
CA ALA A 115 -31.95 0.65 -16.06
C ALA A 115 -32.94 0.28 -17.17
N CYS A 116 -33.76 -0.74 -16.93
CA CYS A 116 -34.90 -1.11 -17.77
C CYS A 116 -35.94 -1.94 -16.99
N ASP A 117 -37.16 -2.00 -17.49
CA ASP A 117 -38.38 -2.50 -16.82
C ASP A 117 -38.99 -3.76 -17.43
N GLU A 118 -38.42 -4.30 -18.49
CA GLU A 118 -38.92 -5.51 -19.17
C GLU A 118 -37.98 -6.72 -18.97
N PRO A 119 -38.49 -7.93 -18.78
CA PRO A 119 -37.64 -9.13 -18.76
C PRO A 119 -36.84 -9.26 -20.07
N GLY A 120 -35.55 -9.59 -19.98
CA GLY A 120 -34.70 -9.72 -21.17
C GLY A 120 -34.22 -8.40 -21.78
N CYS A 121 -34.52 -7.26 -21.14
CA CYS A 121 -34.16 -5.94 -21.67
C CYS A 121 -32.65 -5.71 -21.72
N ALA A 122 -32.25 -4.76 -22.58
CA ALA A 122 -30.89 -4.25 -22.66
C ALA A 122 -30.89 -2.75 -22.37
N ALA A 123 -30.07 -2.31 -21.42
CA ALA A 123 -29.83 -0.91 -21.11
C ALA A 123 -28.45 -0.50 -21.61
N ASN A 124 -28.34 0.70 -22.19
CA ASN A 124 -27.10 1.25 -22.72
C ASN A 124 -26.75 2.56 -22.00
N ALA A 125 -25.46 2.78 -21.76
CA ALA A 125 -24.94 4.06 -21.29
C ALA A 125 -23.63 4.41 -21.99
N SER A 126 -23.29 5.69 -22.04
CA SER A 126 -21.99 6.16 -22.50
C SER A 126 -21.37 7.09 -21.46
N LEU A 127 -20.09 6.87 -21.15
CA LEU A 127 -19.33 7.66 -20.19
C LEU A 127 -18.16 8.34 -20.88
N GLN A 128 -18.02 9.66 -20.67
CA GLN A 128 -16.77 10.37 -20.97
C GLN A 128 -15.87 10.22 -19.75
N VAL A 129 -14.83 9.40 -19.86
CA VAL A 129 -13.95 9.09 -18.73
C VAL A 129 -12.80 10.10 -18.66
N VAL A 130 -12.22 10.44 -19.82
CA VAL A 130 -11.02 11.28 -19.92
C VAL A 130 -11.15 12.17 -21.16
N ASP A 131 -10.75 13.43 -21.09
CA ASP A 131 -10.55 14.22 -22.31
C ASP A 131 -9.15 13.95 -22.86
N VAL A 132 -9.07 13.07 -23.85
CA VAL A 132 -7.80 12.64 -24.48
C VAL A 132 -6.98 13.78 -25.09
N ALA A 133 -7.60 14.92 -25.41
CA ALA A 133 -6.93 16.07 -26.01
C ALA A 133 -6.11 16.82 -24.96
N THR A 134 -6.65 16.97 -23.75
CA THR A 134 -6.04 17.75 -22.67
C THR A 134 -5.40 16.89 -21.59
N GLU A 135 -5.74 15.61 -21.50
CA GLU A 135 -5.39 14.72 -20.41
C GLU A 135 -4.81 13.38 -20.89
N GLN A 136 -4.05 12.76 -20.00
CA GLN A 136 -3.62 11.38 -20.10
C GLN A 136 -4.14 10.63 -18.88
N HIS A 137 -4.38 9.33 -19.04
CA HIS A 137 -4.94 8.48 -17.99
C HIS A 137 -4.09 7.23 -17.74
N ARG A 138 -4.23 6.67 -16.55
CA ARG A 138 -3.67 5.37 -16.14
C ARG A 138 -4.59 4.70 -15.13
N ARG A 139 -4.48 3.37 -15.05
CA ARG A 139 -5.10 2.55 -14.00
C ARG A 139 -6.61 2.76 -13.93
N CYS A 140 -7.25 2.78 -15.10
CA CYS A 140 -8.69 2.87 -15.16
C CYS A 140 -9.32 1.55 -14.72
N GLY A 141 -10.09 1.59 -13.63
CA GLY A 141 -10.83 0.47 -13.08
C GLY A 141 -12.34 0.69 -13.22
N LEU A 142 -13.06 -0.30 -13.71
CA LEU A 142 -14.51 -0.33 -13.80
C LEU A 142 -15.09 -1.25 -12.73
N SER A 143 -16.12 -0.76 -12.03
CA SER A 143 -16.93 -1.55 -11.10
C SER A 143 -18.40 -1.42 -11.45
N VAL A 144 -19.13 -2.52 -11.33
CA VAL A 144 -20.57 -2.57 -11.59
C VAL A 144 -21.24 -3.21 -10.39
N SER A 145 -22.26 -2.54 -9.88
CA SER A 145 -23.12 -3.09 -8.82
C SER A 145 -24.58 -3.05 -9.26
N VAL A 146 -25.36 -4.04 -8.86
CA VAL A 146 -26.76 -4.22 -9.26
C VAL A 146 -27.66 -4.29 -8.04
N HIS A 147 -28.87 -3.77 -8.13
CA HIS A 147 -29.93 -4.12 -7.18
C HIS A 147 -30.41 -5.53 -7.48
N ALA A 148 -30.61 -6.34 -6.43
CA ALA A 148 -31.18 -7.67 -6.60
C ALA A 148 -32.69 -7.54 -6.77
N THR A 149 -33.19 -7.79 -7.97
CA THR A 149 -34.61 -7.71 -8.33
C THR A 149 -35.24 -9.08 -8.29
N ASP A 150 -34.63 -10.10 -8.88
CA ASP A 150 -34.92 -11.50 -8.63
C ASP A 150 -33.81 -12.37 -9.24
N PHE A 151 -32.88 -12.86 -8.41
CA PHE A 151 -31.72 -13.62 -8.87
C PHE A 151 -31.53 -14.85 -7.99
N ASP A 152 -32.62 -15.60 -7.78
CA ASP A 152 -32.63 -16.79 -6.95
C ASP A 152 -32.31 -18.08 -7.77
N ASP A 153 -32.48 -18.05 -9.10
CA ASP A 153 -32.01 -19.07 -10.04
C ASP A 153 -30.69 -18.69 -10.73
N VAL A 154 -29.58 -19.11 -10.12
CA VAL A 154 -28.20 -18.87 -10.59
C VAL A 154 -27.97 -19.29 -12.05
N LEU A 155 -28.74 -20.23 -12.60
CA LEU A 155 -28.52 -20.74 -13.97
C LEU A 155 -29.21 -19.90 -15.03
N HIS A 156 -30.36 -19.31 -14.72
CA HIS A 156 -31.25 -18.68 -15.69
C HIS A 156 -31.46 -17.19 -15.44
N GLU A 157 -31.25 -16.70 -14.21
CA GLU A 157 -31.37 -15.31 -13.80
C GLU A 157 -29.99 -14.70 -13.62
N PHE A 158 -29.61 -13.87 -14.58
CA PHE A 158 -28.31 -13.25 -14.58
C PHE A 158 -28.31 -11.94 -15.37
N VAL A 159 -27.30 -11.12 -15.12
CA VAL A 159 -26.99 -9.93 -15.90
C VAL A 159 -25.65 -10.13 -16.63
N GLU A 160 -25.60 -9.74 -17.89
CA GLU A 160 -24.37 -9.68 -18.68
C GLU A 160 -23.99 -8.22 -18.92
N PHE A 161 -22.68 -7.93 -18.84
CA PHE A 161 -22.14 -6.60 -19.08
C PHE A 161 -21.15 -6.62 -20.24
N GLU A 162 -21.35 -5.71 -21.18
CA GLU A 162 -20.45 -5.48 -22.32
C GLU A 162 -19.86 -4.06 -22.23
N VAL A 163 -18.58 -3.94 -22.61
CA VAL A 163 -17.87 -2.68 -22.79
C VAL A 163 -17.40 -2.60 -24.23
N ASN A 164 -17.87 -1.59 -24.97
CA ASN A 164 -17.52 -1.40 -26.38
C ASN A 164 -17.70 -2.68 -27.22
N GLY A 165 -18.75 -3.46 -26.92
CA GLY A 165 -19.08 -4.73 -27.57
C GLY A 165 -18.28 -5.95 -27.06
N ALA A 166 -17.36 -5.77 -26.12
CA ALA A 166 -16.63 -6.87 -25.50
C ALA A 166 -17.25 -7.27 -24.16
N LEU A 167 -17.48 -8.57 -23.96
CA LEU A 167 -18.06 -9.10 -22.73
C LEU A 167 -17.06 -9.00 -21.56
N LEU A 168 -17.45 -8.29 -20.49
CA LEU A 168 -16.60 -8.09 -19.29
C LEU A 168 -16.57 -9.30 -18.35
N GLY A 169 -17.64 -10.08 -18.35
CA GLY A 169 -17.81 -11.24 -17.46
C GLY A 169 -19.07 -12.00 -17.83
N ARG A 170 -19.09 -13.30 -17.53
CA ARG A 170 -20.25 -14.15 -17.81
C ARG A 170 -21.19 -14.12 -16.62
N ARG A 171 -22.47 -13.80 -16.89
CA ARG A 171 -23.64 -14.11 -16.04
C ARG A 171 -23.45 -13.77 -14.56
N CYS A 172 -23.50 -12.49 -14.22
CA CYS A 172 -23.57 -12.10 -12.81
C CYS A 172 -24.95 -12.49 -12.24
N SER A 173 -24.96 -13.27 -11.16
CA SER A 173 -26.15 -13.57 -10.37
C SER A 173 -25.84 -13.22 -8.91
N PRO A 174 -26.40 -12.12 -8.35
CA PRO A 174 -26.14 -11.71 -6.98
C PRO A 174 -26.70 -12.65 -5.89
N MET A 175 -27.39 -13.73 -6.26
CA MET A 175 -27.89 -14.76 -5.34
C MET A 175 -28.76 -14.21 -4.19
N ALA A 176 -29.52 -13.15 -4.46
CA ALA A 176 -30.35 -12.48 -3.47
C ALA A 176 -31.80 -12.43 -3.97
N SER A 177 -32.75 -12.87 -3.13
CA SER A 177 -34.18 -12.79 -3.40
C SER A 177 -34.64 -11.34 -3.26
N GLY A 178 -34.94 -10.65 -4.36
CA GLY A 178 -35.17 -9.19 -4.35
C GLY A 178 -36.45 -8.74 -3.67
N CYS A 179 -37.41 -9.65 -3.45
CA CYS A 179 -38.72 -9.31 -2.87
C CYS A 179 -38.69 -8.90 -1.39
N LYS A 180 -37.59 -9.15 -0.68
CA LYS A 180 -37.43 -8.68 0.70
C LYS A 180 -36.89 -7.25 0.66
N LEU A 181 -37.81 -6.29 0.77
CA LEU A 181 -37.54 -4.84 0.74
C LEU A 181 -36.40 -4.36 1.64
N VAL A 182 -36.04 -5.12 2.68
CA VAL A 182 -34.95 -4.76 3.60
C VAL A 182 -33.57 -4.83 2.91
N ASP A 183 -33.40 -5.72 1.92
CA ASP A 183 -32.14 -5.90 1.20
C ASP A 183 -32.12 -5.19 -0.17
N ALA A 184 -33.28 -4.69 -0.62
CA ALA A 184 -33.43 -4.09 -1.96
C ALA A 184 -32.59 -2.80 -2.16
N SER A 185 -32.26 -2.08 -1.08
CA SER A 185 -31.38 -0.90 -1.16
C SER A 185 -29.89 -1.25 -1.29
N GLN A 186 -29.50 -2.47 -0.93
CA GLN A 186 -28.10 -2.88 -0.96
C GLN A 186 -27.72 -3.34 -2.36
N MET A 187 -26.83 -2.60 -3.00
CA MET A 187 -26.27 -2.99 -4.28
C MET A 187 -25.27 -4.15 -4.12
N GLN A 188 -25.39 -5.15 -4.98
CA GLN A 188 -24.53 -6.32 -5.02
C GLN A 188 -23.47 -6.17 -6.13
N PRO A 189 -22.18 -6.36 -5.83
CA PRO A 189 -21.12 -6.12 -6.80
C PRO A 189 -21.00 -7.26 -7.80
N CYS A 190 -21.17 -6.96 -9.09
CA CYS A 190 -20.99 -7.89 -10.20
C CYS A 190 -19.58 -7.85 -10.79
N VAL A 191 -19.02 -6.65 -10.91
CA VAL A 191 -17.67 -6.42 -11.44
C VAL A 191 -16.93 -5.55 -10.45
N LYS A 192 -15.72 -5.96 -10.06
CA LYS A 192 -14.90 -5.23 -9.08
C LYS A 192 -13.57 -4.82 -9.71
N ASN A 193 -13.37 -3.51 -9.85
CA ASN A 193 -12.11 -2.89 -10.28
C ASN A 193 -11.45 -3.56 -11.50
N PHE A 194 -12.25 -3.87 -12.52
CA PHE A 194 -11.78 -4.48 -13.76
C PHE A 194 -10.97 -3.45 -14.58
N GLY A 195 -9.76 -3.82 -15.00
CA GLY A 195 -8.89 -2.91 -15.76
C GLY A 195 -9.44 -2.61 -17.15
N ILE A 196 -9.76 -1.34 -17.41
CA ILE A 196 -10.37 -0.90 -18.68
C ILE A 196 -9.48 0.03 -19.52
N ASP A 197 -8.19 0.19 -19.18
CA ASP A 197 -7.28 1.09 -19.90
C ASP A 197 -7.27 0.81 -21.43
N HIS A 198 -7.37 -0.46 -21.84
CA HIS A 198 -7.39 -0.86 -23.26
C HIS A 198 -8.76 -0.78 -23.93
N PHE A 199 -9.82 -0.56 -23.15
CA PHE A 199 -11.17 -0.48 -23.68
C PHE A 199 -11.58 0.95 -24.01
N LEU A 200 -10.92 1.97 -23.46
CA LEU A 200 -11.25 3.36 -23.76
C LEU A 200 -11.04 3.65 -25.25
N THR A 201 -12.05 4.25 -25.88
CA THR A 201 -11.98 4.69 -27.27
C THR A 201 -10.97 5.82 -27.44
N THR A 202 -10.63 6.14 -28.69
CA THR A 202 -9.66 7.20 -28.99
C THR A 202 -10.06 8.58 -28.49
N ASP A 203 -11.34 8.82 -28.23
CA ASP A 203 -11.91 10.04 -27.64
C ASP A 203 -12.08 9.96 -26.10
N GLY A 204 -11.63 8.86 -25.46
CA GLY A 204 -11.71 8.68 -24.01
C GLY A 204 -13.09 8.31 -23.48
N ARG A 205 -13.93 7.75 -24.35
CA ARG A 205 -15.29 7.31 -24.01
C ARG A 205 -15.36 5.81 -23.76
N LEU A 206 -16.43 5.42 -23.06
CA LEU A 206 -16.75 4.05 -22.76
C LEU A 206 -18.24 3.82 -23.04
N ALA A 207 -18.58 2.96 -23.99
CA ALA A 207 -19.95 2.49 -24.20
C ALA A 207 -20.17 1.23 -23.35
N LEU A 208 -21.26 1.23 -22.59
CA LEU A 208 -21.64 0.20 -21.64
C LEU A 208 -22.99 -0.35 -22.03
N THR A 209 -23.12 -1.67 -22.00
CA THR A 209 -24.39 -2.37 -22.21
C THR A 209 -24.60 -3.36 -21.08
N GLY A 210 -25.75 -3.27 -20.41
CA GLY A 210 -26.22 -4.27 -19.45
C GLY A 210 -27.40 -5.03 -20.05
N ARG A 211 -27.32 -6.35 -20.12
CA ARG A 211 -28.41 -7.22 -20.59
C ARG A 211 -28.93 -8.07 -19.43
N LEU A 212 -30.23 -7.97 -19.18
CA LEU A 212 -30.93 -8.80 -18.22
C LEU A 212 -31.36 -10.10 -18.90
N SER A 213 -31.37 -11.23 -18.19
CA SER A 213 -31.94 -12.46 -18.75
C SER A 213 -33.48 -12.36 -18.85
N PRO A 214 -34.13 -13.07 -19.79
CA PRO A 214 -35.60 -13.08 -19.91
C PRO A 214 -36.36 -13.70 -18.73
N ARG A 215 -35.64 -14.23 -17.73
CA ARG A 215 -36.20 -14.96 -16.60
C ARG A 215 -36.30 -14.12 -15.34
N VAL A 216 -35.70 -12.93 -15.32
CA VAL A 216 -35.88 -11.97 -14.23
C VAL A 216 -37.16 -11.19 -14.49
N ASP A 217 -38.26 -11.58 -13.84
CA ASP A 217 -39.58 -10.98 -14.02
C ASP A 217 -40.25 -10.52 -12.71
N GLU A 218 -39.65 -10.78 -11.55
CA GLU A 218 -40.20 -10.37 -10.26
C GLU A 218 -39.44 -9.20 -9.59
N CYS A 219 -40.12 -8.58 -8.62
CA CYS A 219 -39.57 -7.69 -7.61
C CYS A 219 -38.68 -6.52 -8.12
N PRO A 220 -39.24 -5.65 -8.99
CA PRO A 220 -38.51 -4.52 -9.54
C PRO A 220 -38.12 -3.49 -8.47
N PHE A 221 -36.87 -3.00 -8.55
CA PHE A 221 -36.40 -1.88 -7.75
C PHE A 221 -36.84 -0.57 -8.41
N GLU A 222 -37.70 0.21 -7.74
CA GLU A 222 -38.28 1.45 -8.30
C GLU A 222 -38.95 1.26 -9.66
N GLY A 223 -39.58 0.09 -9.87
CA GLY A 223 -40.23 -0.26 -11.14
C GLY A 223 -39.26 -0.69 -12.25
N LYS A 224 -37.98 -0.92 -11.94
CA LYS A 224 -36.96 -1.42 -12.88
C LYS A 224 -36.50 -2.82 -12.49
N LEU A 225 -36.53 -3.74 -13.46
CA LEU A 225 -36.04 -5.12 -13.31
C LEU A 225 -34.52 -5.18 -13.42
N LEU A 226 -33.91 -4.32 -14.24
CA LEU A 226 -32.47 -4.04 -14.18
C LEU A 226 -32.28 -2.67 -13.55
N SER A 227 -31.53 -2.59 -12.47
CA SER A 227 -31.03 -1.34 -11.90
C SER A 227 -29.58 -1.54 -11.51
N ALA A 228 -28.66 -0.97 -12.28
CA ALA A 228 -27.23 -1.10 -12.07
C ALA A 228 -26.54 0.27 -12.06
N VAL A 229 -25.56 0.42 -11.17
CA VAL A 229 -24.65 1.57 -11.12
C VAL A 229 -23.28 1.12 -11.57
N VAL A 230 -22.77 1.79 -12.59
CA VAL A 230 -21.42 1.61 -13.10
C VAL A 230 -20.58 2.77 -12.59
N SER A 231 -19.44 2.44 -11.99
CA SER A 231 -18.45 3.41 -11.51
C SER A 231 -17.11 3.13 -12.18
N VAL A 232 -16.56 4.13 -12.85
CA VAL A 232 -15.23 4.09 -13.45
C VAL A 232 -14.32 5.05 -12.71
N ARG A 233 -13.14 4.56 -12.31
CA ARG A 233 -12.15 5.29 -11.54
C ARG A 233 -10.81 5.24 -12.25
N CYS A 234 -10.20 6.38 -12.50
CA CYS A 234 -8.93 6.51 -13.21
C CYS A 234 -8.02 7.50 -12.52
N TYR A 235 -6.71 7.32 -12.65
CA TYR A 235 -5.76 8.41 -12.42
C TYR A 235 -5.62 9.19 -13.72
N VAL A 236 -5.84 10.51 -13.64
CA VAL A 236 -5.72 11.43 -14.77
C VAL A 236 -4.73 12.54 -14.45
N ARG A 237 -4.04 13.04 -15.46
CA ARG A 237 -3.26 14.27 -15.34
C ARG A 237 -3.29 15.04 -16.65
N LYS A 238 -3.11 16.35 -16.58
CA LYS A 238 -2.99 17.20 -17.77
C LYS A 238 -1.80 16.76 -18.61
N ARG A 239 -1.96 16.75 -19.93
CA ARG A 239 -0.85 16.62 -20.86
C ARG A 239 -0.02 17.89 -20.80
N ILE A 240 1.30 17.74 -20.71
CA ILE A 240 2.22 18.84 -20.98
C ILE A 240 2.09 19.11 -22.47
N GLN A 241 1.42 20.21 -22.84
CA GLN A 241 1.27 20.58 -24.24
C GLN A 241 2.67 20.73 -24.83
N ALA A 242 2.94 20.07 -25.96
CA ALA A 242 4.24 20.12 -26.62
C ALA A 242 4.69 21.56 -26.99
N ASN A 243 3.75 22.51 -26.99
CA ASN A 243 4.00 23.93 -27.24
C ASN A 243 4.50 24.70 -26.00
N SER A 244 4.62 24.07 -24.83
CA SER A 244 5.35 24.70 -23.73
C SER A 244 6.79 24.94 -24.20
N PRO A 245 7.29 26.19 -24.16
CA PRO A 245 8.65 26.49 -24.60
C PRO A 245 9.61 25.50 -23.93
N PRO A 246 10.64 25.01 -24.64
CA PRO A 246 11.62 24.13 -24.03
C PRO A 246 12.08 24.80 -22.74
N ALA A 247 12.11 24.04 -21.64
CA ALA A 247 12.62 24.55 -20.37
C ALA A 247 13.93 25.27 -20.67
N PRO A 248 14.14 26.50 -20.15
CA PRO A 248 15.40 27.19 -20.37
C PRO A 248 16.52 26.22 -20.01
N PRO A 249 17.59 26.13 -20.83
CA PRO A 249 18.66 25.20 -20.56
C PRO A 249 19.06 25.39 -19.10
N TRP A 250 19.05 24.29 -18.34
CA TRP A 250 19.50 24.31 -16.94
C TRP A 250 20.77 25.15 -16.89
N PRO A 251 20.90 26.11 -15.96
CA PRO A 251 22.13 26.86 -15.82
C PRO A 251 23.23 25.80 -15.76
N ARG A 252 24.10 25.79 -16.78
CA ARG A 252 25.25 24.89 -16.74
C ARG A 252 25.95 25.35 -15.49
N TRP A 253 25.90 24.52 -14.45
CA TRP A 253 26.83 24.58 -13.36
C TRP A 253 28.17 24.33 -14.04
N ALA A 254 28.75 25.39 -14.61
CA ALA A 254 30.12 25.39 -15.03
C ALA A 254 30.83 24.90 -13.79
N PRO A 255 31.54 23.76 -13.85
CA PRO A 255 32.36 23.35 -12.74
C PRO A 255 33.19 24.58 -12.43
N THR A 256 32.91 25.24 -11.31
CA THR A 256 33.84 26.19 -10.74
C THR A 256 34.98 25.28 -10.35
N HIS A 257 35.90 25.06 -11.30
CA HIS A 257 37.16 24.42 -11.02
C HIS A 257 37.66 25.13 -9.78
N PRO A 258 37.83 24.43 -8.64
CA PRO A 258 38.51 25.04 -7.51
C PRO A 258 39.83 25.51 -8.09
N SER A 259 40.03 26.82 -8.07
CA SER A 259 41.24 27.48 -8.50
C SER A 259 42.38 26.68 -7.91
N ARG A 260 43.16 26.06 -8.80
CA ARG A 260 44.31 25.23 -8.49
C ARG A 260 45.18 26.01 -7.51
N TRP A 261 45.08 25.69 -6.23
CA TRP A 261 46.05 26.15 -5.24
C TRP A 261 47.37 25.48 -5.63
N VAL A 262 48.19 26.22 -6.36
CA VAL A 262 49.61 25.89 -6.55
C VAL A 262 50.31 26.25 -5.24
N GLY A 263 50.04 25.46 -4.21
CA GLY A 263 50.83 25.45 -2.99
C GLY A 263 52.01 24.53 -3.22
N ASN A 264 53.19 25.11 -3.42
CA ASN A 264 54.44 24.37 -3.54
C ASN A 264 54.86 23.89 -2.14
N ALA A 265 54.27 22.78 -1.67
CA ALA A 265 54.62 22.17 -0.39
C ALA A 265 55.86 21.29 -0.58
N THR A 266 57.03 21.83 -0.29
CA THR A 266 58.26 21.05 -0.10
C THR A 266 58.17 20.31 1.23
N LEU A 267 57.95 19.00 1.16
CA LEU A 267 58.11 18.08 2.29
C LEU A 267 59.61 17.88 2.55
N GLY A 268 60.12 18.45 3.63
CA GLY A 268 61.45 18.14 4.16
C GLY A 268 61.35 16.96 5.12
N CYS A 269 62.00 15.84 4.80
CA CYS A 269 62.23 14.76 5.75
C CYS A 269 63.39 15.16 6.67
N SER A 270 63.13 15.35 7.96
CA SER A 270 64.19 15.32 8.98
C SER A 270 64.44 13.85 9.37
N GLU A 271 65.62 13.35 9.08
CA GLU A 271 66.09 12.06 9.60
C GLU A 271 66.37 12.17 11.12
N PRO A 272 66.09 11.10 11.90
CA PRO A 272 66.49 10.96 13.30
C PRO A 272 67.96 10.59 13.47
#